data_AF-A0A8J3C870-F1
#
_entry.id   AF-A0A8J3C870-F1
#
_cell.length_a   1.000
_cell.length_b   1.000
_cell.length_c   1.000
_cell.angle_alpha   90.00
_cell.angle_beta   90.00
_cell.angle_gamma   90.00
#
_symmetry.space_group_name_H-M   'P 1'
#
loop_
_entity.id
_entity.type
_entity.pdbx_description
1 polymer ?
#
loop_
_entity_poly.entity_id
_entity_poly.type
_entity_poly.pdbx_seq_one_letter_code
_entity_poly.pdbx_strand_id
1 'polypeptide(L)'
;MSESPNESTMGGSAHRPDATVGTAVSAVFSSDVRTKAKQIIARYPVAQSALLPLLHLVQSVEGYVSQAGIEFCAEQLDLSKAEVSAVATFYTMYKRRPCGEHLVSVCTNTLCAALGGEKIYRTLAEHLGGEERPLGHEETAGEPGTPGSVTLEHVECLAACDFAPVLQVNYEFFDKQTPESAVELVKALQRGERPNPTRGAPLTDFKQVGLQLAGFFGGRESDVDGPSASPETLRGAWLAQEQGWTAPAMPDDAPLPDVPEKK
;
A
#
# COMPACT_ATOMS: atom_id res chain seq x y z
N MET A 1 -56.69 -19.39 29.28
CA MET A 1 -56.14 -20.43 28.39
C MET A 1 -56.90 -20.35 27.08
N SER A 2 -56.26 -19.89 26.01
CA SER A 2 -56.63 -19.99 24.58
C SER A 2 -55.94 -18.82 23.84
N GLU A 3 -54.67 -18.98 23.48
CA GLU A 3 -54.19 -19.37 22.14
C GLU A 3 -54.41 -18.29 21.06
N SER A 4 -53.28 -17.69 20.65
CA SER A 4 -53.12 -16.91 19.42
C SER A 4 -53.20 -17.82 18.17
N PRO A 5 -53.42 -17.23 16.99
CA PRO A 5 -52.54 -17.58 15.87
C PRO A 5 -51.88 -16.34 15.25
N ASN A 6 -50.60 -16.54 14.92
CA ASN A 6 -49.68 -15.60 14.31
C ASN A 6 -49.61 -15.94 12.80
N GLU A 7 -49.93 -14.99 11.92
CA GLU A 7 -49.73 -15.11 10.48
C GLU A 7 -48.68 -14.08 10.05
N SER A 8 -47.45 -14.54 9.86
CA SER A 8 -46.31 -13.75 9.41
C SER A 8 -46.23 -13.77 7.88
N THR A 9 -46.71 -12.72 7.23
CA THR A 9 -46.44 -12.45 5.82
C THR A 9 -44.97 -12.04 5.63
N MET A 10 -44.22 -12.84 4.87
CA MET A 10 -42.88 -12.53 4.40
C MET A 10 -42.92 -11.40 3.35
N GLY A 11 -42.53 -10.20 3.77
CA GLY A 11 -42.26 -9.08 2.86
C GLY A 11 -40.82 -9.12 2.36
N GLY A 12 -40.61 -9.50 1.11
CA GLY A 12 -39.33 -9.35 0.42
C GLY A 12 -39.02 -7.87 0.19
N SER A 13 -37.97 -7.36 0.85
CA SER A 13 -37.47 -6.01 0.61
C SER A 13 -36.54 -6.01 -0.59
N ALA A 14 -37.06 -5.58 -1.74
CA ALA A 14 -36.25 -5.27 -2.91
C ALA A 14 -35.42 -4.00 -2.63
N HIS A 15 -34.10 -4.13 -2.66
CA HIS A 15 -33.17 -3.01 -2.55
C HIS A 15 -33.35 -2.08 -3.75
N ARG A 16 -33.89 -0.87 -3.53
CA ARG A 16 -33.90 0.19 -4.53
C ARG A 16 -32.54 0.90 -4.53
N PRO A 17 -31.88 1.06 -5.68
CA PRO A 17 -30.68 1.88 -5.77
C PRO A 17 -31.05 3.34 -5.51
N ASP A 18 -30.37 3.96 -4.55
CA ASP A 18 -30.56 5.37 -4.20
C ASP A 18 -29.85 6.27 -5.21
N ALA A 19 -30.65 6.99 -6.03
CA ALA A 19 -30.17 7.85 -7.11
C ALA A 19 -29.29 9.03 -6.64
N THR A 20 -29.37 9.40 -5.35
CA THR A 20 -28.53 10.46 -4.78
C THR A 20 -27.06 10.03 -4.63
N VAL A 21 -26.82 8.74 -4.46
CA VAL A 21 -25.48 8.16 -4.24
C VAL A 21 -24.69 8.07 -5.54
N GLY A 22 -25.32 7.65 -6.65
CA GLY A 22 -24.66 7.58 -7.97
C GLY A 22 -24.21 8.95 -8.49
N THR A 23 -24.86 10.04 -8.06
CA THR A 23 -24.48 11.41 -8.42
C THR A 23 -23.18 11.84 -7.73
N ALA A 24 -22.94 11.40 -6.49
CA ALA A 24 -21.73 11.71 -5.74
C ALA A 24 -20.49 10.95 -6.29
N VAL A 25 -20.64 9.67 -6.65
CA VAL A 25 -19.56 8.87 -7.25
C VAL A 25 -19.13 9.43 -8.61
N SER A 26 -20.09 9.86 -9.43
CA SER A 26 -19.80 10.47 -10.73
C SER A 26 -19.08 11.83 -10.63
N ALA A 27 -19.21 12.54 -9.52
CA ALA A 27 -18.52 13.81 -9.29
C ALA A 27 -17.05 13.61 -8.90
N VAL A 28 -16.74 12.54 -8.16
CA VAL A 28 -15.38 12.23 -7.68
C VAL A 28 -14.55 11.53 -8.78
N PHE A 29 -15.14 10.58 -9.51
CA PHE A 29 -14.44 9.80 -10.52
C PHE A 29 -14.83 10.23 -11.94
N SER A 30 -13.97 11.07 -12.52
CA SER A 30 -14.14 11.65 -13.86
C SER A 30 -14.15 10.60 -14.98
N SER A 31 -14.50 11.04 -16.20
CA SER A 31 -14.41 10.23 -17.42
C SER A 31 -13.03 9.63 -17.64
N ASP A 32 -11.98 10.37 -17.29
CA ASP A 32 -10.59 9.95 -17.48
C ASP A 32 -10.24 8.82 -16.51
N VAL A 33 -10.69 8.91 -15.26
CA VAL A 33 -10.52 7.84 -14.26
C VAL A 33 -11.28 6.58 -14.70
N ARG A 34 -12.51 6.73 -15.20
CA ARG A 34 -13.28 5.60 -15.75
C ARG A 34 -12.61 4.96 -16.97
N THR A 35 -11.93 5.76 -17.80
CA THR A 35 -11.15 5.25 -18.93
C THR A 35 -9.95 4.44 -18.44
N LYS A 36 -9.21 4.94 -17.44
CA LYS A 36 -8.12 4.22 -16.78
C LYS A 36 -8.61 2.93 -16.12
N ALA A 37 -9.76 2.94 -15.45
CA ALA A 37 -10.35 1.75 -14.86
C ALA A 37 -10.61 0.65 -15.90
N LYS A 38 -11.20 1.01 -17.05
CA LYS A 38 -11.38 0.07 -18.18
C LYS A 38 -10.06 -0.48 -18.70
N GLN A 39 -9.02 0.35 -18.79
CA GLN A 39 -7.68 -0.10 -19.20
C GLN A 39 -7.08 -1.09 -18.21
N ILE A 40 -7.27 -0.89 -16.90
CA ILE A 40 -6.84 -1.85 -15.88
C ILE A 40 -7.61 -3.17 -16.03
N ILE A 41 -8.94 -3.12 -16.14
CA ILE A 41 -9.80 -4.30 -16.25
C ILE A 41 -9.42 -5.14 -17.47
N ALA A 42 -9.13 -4.49 -18.60
CA ALA A 42 -8.73 -5.17 -19.84
C ALA A 42 -7.40 -5.94 -19.74
N ARG A 43 -6.59 -5.74 -18.70
CA ARG A 43 -5.35 -6.52 -18.47
C ARG A 43 -5.61 -7.93 -17.96
N TYR A 44 -6.83 -8.22 -17.50
CA TYR A 44 -7.17 -9.48 -16.83
C TYR A 44 -8.26 -10.24 -17.61
N PRO A 45 -8.16 -11.58 -17.70
CA PRO A 45 -9.21 -12.39 -18.29
C PRO A 45 -10.48 -12.44 -17.43
N VAL A 46 -10.34 -12.24 -16.11
CA VAL A 46 -11.43 -12.18 -15.14
C VAL A 46 -11.43 -10.80 -14.51
N ALA A 47 -12.54 -10.06 -14.64
CA ALA A 47 -12.61 -8.66 -14.22
C ALA A 47 -12.30 -8.47 -12.73
N GLN A 48 -12.74 -9.39 -11.86
CA GLN A 48 -12.47 -9.34 -10.42
C GLN A 48 -10.98 -9.24 -10.07
N SER A 49 -10.08 -9.79 -10.90
CA SER A 49 -8.63 -9.72 -10.70
C SER A 49 -8.08 -8.29 -10.80
N ALA A 50 -8.83 -7.36 -11.38
CA ALA A 50 -8.48 -5.95 -11.48
C ALA A 50 -8.73 -5.15 -10.19
N LEU A 51 -9.31 -5.74 -9.15
CA LEU A 51 -9.71 -5.02 -7.93
C LEU A 51 -8.52 -4.35 -7.23
N LEU A 52 -7.39 -5.05 -7.07
CA LEU A 52 -6.21 -4.51 -6.39
C LEU A 52 -5.65 -3.24 -7.08
N PRO A 53 -5.34 -3.24 -8.39
CA PRO A 53 -4.91 -2.02 -9.07
C PRO A 53 -6.00 -0.95 -9.16
N LEU A 54 -7.28 -1.31 -9.19
CA LEU A 54 -8.37 -0.33 -9.12
C LEU A 54 -8.43 0.41 -7.78
N LEU A 55 -8.17 -0.27 -6.67
CA LEU A 55 -8.07 0.38 -5.36
C LEU A 55 -6.89 1.35 -5.31
N HIS A 56 -5.75 1.04 -5.95
CA HIS A 56 -4.66 2.01 -6.12
C HIS A 56 -5.05 3.20 -7.00
N LEU A 57 -5.83 2.98 -8.08
CA LEU A 57 -6.38 4.06 -8.89
C LEU A 57 -7.29 4.98 -8.08
N VAL A 58 -8.15 4.43 -7.21
CA VAL A 58 -8.97 5.21 -6.27
C VAL A 58 -8.09 6.08 -5.36
N GLN A 59 -7.05 5.49 -4.74
CA GLN A 59 -6.12 6.25 -3.91
C GLN A 59 -5.39 7.35 -4.68
N SER A 60 -5.12 7.15 -5.97
CA SER A 60 -4.50 8.19 -6.80
C SER A 60 -5.36 9.44 -6.99
N VAL A 61 -6.67 9.32 -6.82
CA VAL A 61 -7.61 10.44 -6.94
C VAL A 61 -7.83 11.10 -5.58
N GLU A 62 -8.15 10.29 -4.57
CA GLU A 62 -8.63 10.79 -3.28
C GLU A 62 -7.54 10.81 -2.19
N GLY A 63 -6.44 10.08 -2.38
CA GLY A 63 -5.38 9.90 -1.37
C GLY A 63 -5.69 8.82 -0.33
N TYR A 64 -6.81 8.10 -0.48
CA TYR A 64 -7.26 6.97 0.35
C TYR A 64 -8.43 6.26 -0.36
N VAL A 65 -8.86 5.12 0.15
CA VAL A 65 -10.04 4.39 -0.32
C VAL A 65 -11.28 4.87 0.44
N SER A 66 -12.03 5.79 -0.17
CA SER A 66 -13.28 6.30 0.37
C SER A 66 -14.45 5.34 0.14
N GLN A 67 -15.62 5.62 0.74
CA GLN A 67 -16.85 4.88 0.43
C GLN A 67 -17.28 5.05 -1.03
N ALA A 68 -17.06 6.24 -1.61
CA ALA A 68 -17.30 6.46 -3.02
C ALA A 68 -16.36 5.62 -3.89
N GLY A 69 -15.10 5.46 -3.47
CA GLY A 69 -14.13 4.59 -4.12
C GLY A 69 -14.49 3.10 -4.06
N ILE A 70 -15.03 2.64 -2.93
CA ILE A 70 -15.57 1.28 -2.78
C ILE A 70 -16.72 1.04 -3.75
N GLU A 71 -17.67 1.98 -3.81
CA GLU A 71 -18.80 1.92 -4.73
C GLU A 71 -18.37 1.98 -6.18
N PHE A 72 -17.41 2.84 -6.52
CA PHE A 72 -16.83 2.90 -7.85
C PHE A 72 -16.26 1.55 -8.27
N CYS A 73 -15.44 0.90 -7.43
CA CYS A 73 -14.86 -0.40 -7.76
C CYS A 73 -15.94 -1.49 -7.89
N ALA A 74 -16.96 -1.47 -7.02
CA ALA A 74 -18.10 -2.37 -7.07
C ALA A 74 -18.86 -2.24 -8.42
N GLU A 75 -19.16 -1.02 -8.84
CA GLU A 75 -19.79 -0.73 -10.14
C GLU A 75 -18.94 -1.17 -11.34
N GLN A 76 -17.62 -0.95 -11.29
CA GLN A 76 -16.74 -1.28 -12.41
C GLN A 76 -16.53 -2.79 -12.60
N LEU A 77 -16.67 -3.58 -11.53
CA LEU A 77 -16.34 -5.01 -11.52
C LEU A 77 -17.55 -5.94 -11.36
N ASP A 78 -18.76 -5.40 -11.22
CA ASP A 78 -19.97 -6.15 -10.87
C ASP A 78 -19.79 -6.96 -9.57
N LEU A 79 -19.22 -6.31 -8.55
CA LEU A 79 -19.03 -6.87 -7.21
C LEU A 79 -19.94 -6.16 -6.20
N SER A 80 -20.20 -6.81 -5.08
CA SER A 80 -20.82 -6.13 -3.95
C SER A 80 -19.84 -5.15 -3.26
N LYS A 81 -20.38 -4.08 -2.67
CA LYS A 81 -19.59 -3.16 -1.82
C LYS A 81 -18.91 -3.91 -0.66
N ALA A 82 -19.50 -4.99 -0.17
CA ALA A 82 -18.95 -5.81 0.90
C ALA A 82 -17.69 -6.57 0.47
N GLU A 83 -17.68 -7.15 -0.73
CA GLU A 83 -16.50 -7.83 -1.29
C GLU A 83 -15.33 -6.85 -1.48
N VAL A 84 -15.61 -5.67 -2.03
CA VAL A 84 -14.61 -4.60 -2.19
C VAL A 84 -14.10 -4.13 -0.83
N SER A 85 -15.00 -3.91 0.14
CA SER A 85 -14.63 -3.51 1.51
C SER A 85 -13.77 -4.55 2.20
N ALA A 86 -14.06 -5.84 2.03
CA ALA A 86 -13.28 -6.93 2.61
C ALA A 86 -11.84 -6.92 2.08
N VAL A 87 -11.64 -6.68 0.78
CA VAL A 87 -10.30 -6.57 0.20
C VAL A 87 -9.59 -5.30 0.67
N ALA A 88 -10.28 -4.16 0.70
CA ALA A 88 -9.73 -2.88 1.14
C ALA A 88 -9.35 -2.87 2.64
N THR A 89 -9.99 -3.68 3.49
CA THR A 89 -9.62 -3.82 4.90
C THR A 89 -8.59 -4.91 5.14
N PHE A 90 -8.47 -5.88 4.24
CA PHE A 90 -7.52 -6.98 4.36
C PHE A 90 -6.08 -6.56 4.06
N TYR A 91 -5.87 -5.78 2.99
CA TYR A 91 -4.54 -5.31 2.61
C TYR A 91 -4.23 -3.94 3.19
N THR A 92 -3.11 -3.84 3.92
CA THR A 92 -2.68 -2.63 4.64
C THR A 92 -2.24 -1.47 3.75
N MET A 93 -1.92 -1.72 2.47
CA MET A 93 -1.58 -0.68 1.50
C MET A 93 -2.80 0.15 1.07
N TYR A 94 -4.01 -0.35 1.30
CA TYR A 94 -5.25 0.38 1.06
C TYR A 94 -5.64 1.20 2.27
N LYS A 95 -5.20 2.46 2.27
CA LYS A 95 -5.46 3.42 3.31
C LYS A 95 -6.93 3.78 3.32
N ARG A 96 -7.57 3.63 4.47
CA ARG A 96 -9.02 3.89 4.64
C ARG A 96 -9.31 5.24 5.31
N ARG A 97 -8.26 6.02 5.57
CA ARG A 97 -8.28 7.37 6.14
C ARG A 97 -7.48 8.30 5.24
N PRO A 98 -7.82 9.60 5.13
CA PRO A 98 -7.06 10.54 4.33
C PRO A 98 -5.59 10.59 4.73
N CYS A 99 -4.70 10.31 3.76
CA CYS A 99 -3.26 10.38 3.96
C CYS A 99 -2.70 11.76 3.59
N GLY A 100 -1.54 12.08 4.17
CA GLY A 100 -0.72 13.21 3.78
C GLY A 100 -0.18 13.07 2.35
N GLU A 101 0.53 14.10 1.88
CA GLU A 101 1.31 14.03 0.65
C GLU A 101 2.37 12.93 0.73
N HIS A 102 2.86 12.65 1.93
CA HIS A 102 3.86 11.63 2.22
C HIS A 102 3.34 10.61 3.24
N LEU A 103 3.31 9.34 2.85
CA LEU A 103 3.17 8.21 3.75
C LEU A 103 4.57 7.73 4.16
N VAL A 104 4.90 7.87 5.44
CA VAL A 104 6.18 7.42 6.02
C VAL A 104 5.93 6.14 6.81
N SER A 105 6.46 5.04 6.30
CA SER A 105 6.29 3.69 6.84
C SER A 105 7.59 3.20 7.48
N VAL A 106 7.58 2.93 8.78
CA VAL A 106 8.77 2.48 9.53
C VAL A 106 8.67 0.98 9.80
N CYS A 107 9.64 0.20 9.32
CA CYS A 107 9.69 -1.22 9.64
C CYS A 107 10.02 -1.41 11.13
N THR A 108 9.10 -2.05 11.86
CA THR A 108 9.27 -2.41 13.28
C THR A 108 9.29 -3.92 13.51
N ASN A 109 9.42 -4.71 12.44
CA ASN A 109 9.59 -6.16 12.57
C ASN A 109 10.99 -6.51 13.13
N THR A 110 11.16 -7.75 13.59
CA THR A 110 12.23 -8.23 14.48
C THR A 110 13.62 -7.66 14.21
N LEU A 111 14.13 -7.75 12.97
CA LEU A 111 15.48 -7.28 12.68
C LEU A 111 15.60 -5.75 12.73
N CYS A 112 14.64 -5.03 12.14
CA CYS A 112 14.64 -3.57 12.22
C CYS A 112 14.44 -3.12 13.66
N ALA A 113 13.54 -3.74 14.43
CA ALA A 113 13.35 -3.46 15.85
C ALA A 113 14.66 -3.62 16.64
N ALA A 114 15.38 -4.73 16.44
CA ALA A 114 16.67 -4.98 17.09
C ALA A 114 17.74 -3.93 16.74
N LEU A 115 17.66 -3.35 15.54
CA LEU A 115 18.59 -2.32 15.06
C LEU A 115 18.11 -0.89 15.29
N GLY A 116 16.96 -0.69 15.95
CA GLY A 116 16.46 0.64 16.34
C GLY A 116 15.25 1.17 15.55
N GLY A 117 14.60 0.36 14.72
CA GLY A 117 13.39 0.72 13.97
C GLY A 117 12.26 1.24 14.87
N GLU A 118 12.05 0.62 16.05
CA GLU A 118 11.03 1.11 16.99
C GLU A 118 11.43 2.42 17.66
N LYS A 119 12.73 2.63 17.89
CA LYS A 119 13.25 3.93 18.34
C LYS A 119 13.00 5.00 17.28
N ILE A 120 13.24 4.69 16.00
CA ILE A 120 12.96 5.60 14.88
C ILE A 120 11.47 5.96 14.83
N TYR A 121 10.58 4.97 14.87
CA TYR A 121 9.14 5.21 14.83
C TYR A 121 8.70 6.14 15.98
N ARG A 122 9.15 5.88 17.20
CA ARG A 122 8.83 6.71 18.36
C ARG A 122 9.36 8.14 18.22
N THR A 123 10.61 8.30 17.81
CA THR A 123 11.21 9.63 17.60
C THR A 123 10.46 10.42 16.53
N LEU A 124 10.02 9.76 15.44
CA LEU A 124 9.19 10.41 14.43
C LEU A 124 7.79 10.77 14.96
N ALA A 125 7.16 9.88 15.73
CA ALA A 125 5.86 10.13 16.33
C ALA A 125 5.91 11.34 17.27
N GLU A 126 6.91 11.43 18.13
CA GLU A 126 7.17 12.56 19.03
C GLU A 126 7.50 13.84 18.24
N HIS A 127 8.30 13.74 17.18
CA HIS A 127 8.64 14.89 16.34
C HIS A 127 7.43 15.49 15.63
N LEU A 128 6.55 14.64 15.09
CA LEU A 128 5.39 15.05 14.29
C LEU A 128 4.16 15.42 15.13
N GLY A 129 3.98 14.79 16.30
CA GLY A 129 2.82 15.02 17.18
C GLY A 129 3.12 15.88 18.42
N GLY A 130 4.40 15.96 18.83
CA GLY A 130 4.84 16.52 20.10
C GLY A 130 4.96 15.46 21.21
N GLU A 131 5.67 15.79 22.29
CA GLU A 131 5.91 14.88 23.41
C GLU A 131 4.62 14.53 24.19
N GLU A 132 3.69 15.49 24.31
CA GLU A 132 2.42 15.28 25.04
C GLU A 132 1.43 14.41 24.27
N ARG A 133 1.47 14.48 22.92
CA ARG A 133 0.61 13.69 22.04
C ARG A 133 1.38 13.23 20.79
N PRO A 134 2.25 12.21 20.91
CA PRO A 134 2.93 11.64 19.75
C PRO A 134 1.94 11.18 18.69
N LEU A 135 2.33 11.28 17.42
CA LEU A 135 1.48 10.91 16.30
C LEU A 135 1.21 9.40 16.30
N GLY A 136 -0.06 9.00 16.19
CA GLY A 136 -0.47 7.60 16.18
C GLY A 136 -0.27 6.88 14.84
N HIS A 137 -0.53 5.57 14.83
CA HIS A 137 -0.49 4.76 13.61
C HIS A 137 -1.55 5.19 12.58
N GLU A 138 -1.07 5.48 11.36
CA GLU A 138 -1.79 6.11 10.25
C GLU A 138 -2.49 7.43 10.63
N GLU A 139 -1.95 8.16 11.61
CA GLU A 139 -2.32 9.56 11.80
C GLU A 139 -1.48 10.47 10.90
N THR A 140 -2.03 11.65 10.59
CA THR A 140 -1.41 12.61 9.68
C THR A 140 -1.07 13.89 10.43
N ALA A 141 0.18 14.34 10.31
CA ALA A 141 0.61 15.69 10.67
C ALA A 141 0.40 16.64 9.49
N GLY A 142 -0.26 17.76 9.76
CA GLY A 142 -0.74 18.70 8.72
C GLY A 142 -2.12 18.30 8.16
N GLU A 143 -2.60 19.06 7.18
CA GLU A 143 -3.86 18.77 6.50
C GLU A 143 -3.62 17.68 5.43
N PRO A 144 -4.35 16.54 5.45
CA PRO A 144 -4.16 15.45 4.50
C PRO A 144 -4.15 15.92 3.03
N GLY A 145 -3.18 15.42 2.25
CA GLY A 145 -3.00 15.76 0.84
C GLY A 145 -2.46 17.16 0.56
N THR A 146 -2.15 17.98 1.57
CA THR A 146 -1.49 19.28 1.38
C THR A 146 0.03 19.15 1.33
N PRO A 147 0.74 20.09 0.67
CA PRO A 147 2.20 20.03 0.56
C PRO A 147 2.90 19.86 1.92
N GLY A 148 3.78 18.87 2.04
CA GLY A 148 4.55 18.57 3.24
C GLY A 148 3.76 17.90 4.37
N SER A 149 2.48 17.54 4.17
CA SER A 149 1.73 16.74 5.14
C SER A 149 2.24 15.29 5.18
N VAL A 150 2.35 14.73 6.39
CA VAL A 150 2.98 13.42 6.62
C VAL A 150 2.03 12.50 7.38
N THR A 151 1.70 11.36 6.80
CA THR A 151 1.09 10.24 7.53
C THR A 151 2.19 9.32 8.04
N LEU A 152 2.17 8.99 9.33
CA LEU A 152 3.15 8.08 9.93
C LEU A 152 2.52 6.71 10.19
N GLU A 153 3.22 5.65 9.83
CA GLU A 153 2.84 4.30 10.21
C GLU A 153 4.03 3.44 10.59
N HIS A 154 3.81 2.52 11.53
CA HIS A 154 4.69 1.38 11.71
C HIS A 154 4.18 0.26 10.82
N VAL A 155 5.10 -0.47 10.21
CA VAL A 155 4.81 -1.58 9.31
C VAL A 155 5.62 -2.81 9.70
N GLU A 156 5.15 -3.95 9.21
CA GLU A 156 5.85 -5.21 9.31
C GLU A 156 7.04 -5.28 8.35
N CYS A 157 7.55 -6.49 8.11
CA CYS A 157 8.74 -6.71 7.29
C CYS A 157 8.61 -6.09 5.89
N LEU A 158 9.54 -5.19 5.55
CA LEU A 158 9.70 -4.59 4.22
C LEU A 158 10.66 -5.38 3.30
N ALA A 159 11.04 -6.61 3.70
CA ALA A 159 11.93 -7.50 2.96
C ALA A 159 13.30 -6.90 2.57
N ALA A 160 13.80 -5.94 3.36
CA ALA A 160 15.09 -5.26 3.17
C ALA A 160 15.97 -5.38 4.42
N CYS A 161 16.05 -6.60 4.95
CA CYS A 161 16.71 -6.91 6.22
C CYS A 161 18.22 -6.62 6.22
N ASP A 162 18.87 -6.85 5.09
CA ASP A 162 20.27 -6.50 4.81
C ASP A 162 20.56 -4.99 4.80
N PHE A 163 19.51 -4.16 4.85
CA PHE A 163 19.56 -2.70 4.86
C PHE A 163 19.00 -2.07 6.14
N ALA A 164 18.62 -2.89 7.13
CA ALA A 164 17.96 -2.42 8.33
C ALA A 164 18.81 -1.40 9.13
N PRO A 165 18.18 -0.43 9.82
CA PRO A 165 16.74 -0.14 9.84
C PRO A 165 16.23 0.52 8.55
N VAL A 166 15.04 0.11 8.09
CA VAL A 166 14.46 0.56 6.82
C VAL A 166 13.16 1.34 7.05
N LEU A 167 13.04 2.45 6.31
CA LEU A 167 11.82 3.23 6.15
C LEU A 167 11.40 3.21 4.69
N GLN A 168 10.11 3.43 4.45
CA GLN A 168 9.61 3.82 3.14
C GLN A 168 8.98 5.20 3.22
N VAL A 169 9.13 5.98 2.15
CA VAL A 169 8.31 7.18 1.92
C VAL A 169 7.59 6.98 0.60
N ASN A 170 6.25 6.96 0.63
CA ASN A 170 5.44 6.68 -0.56
C ASN A 170 5.92 5.41 -1.30
N TYR A 171 6.23 4.35 -0.54
CA TYR A 171 6.73 3.06 -1.01
C TYR A 171 8.15 3.02 -1.57
N GLU A 172 8.88 4.14 -1.57
CA GLU A 172 10.29 4.18 -1.94
C GLU A 172 11.21 4.00 -0.73
N PHE A 173 12.32 3.29 -0.90
CA PHE A 173 13.15 2.84 0.21
C PHE A 173 14.15 3.89 0.70
N PHE A 174 14.21 4.02 2.02
CA PHE A 174 15.23 4.76 2.77
C PHE A 174 15.89 3.79 3.75
N ASP A 175 17.05 3.30 3.35
CA ASP A 175 17.81 2.26 4.01
C ASP A 175 18.76 2.84 5.10
N LYS A 176 19.21 1.97 6.02
CA LYS A 176 20.23 2.26 7.05
C LYS A 176 19.93 3.53 7.86
N GLN A 177 18.65 3.76 8.16
CA GLN A 177 18.20 4.97 8.84
C GLN A 177 18.53 4.94 10.33
N THR A 178 18.77 6.12 10.89
CA THR A 178 18.86 6.37 12.33
C THR A 178 17.72 7.31 12.75
N PRO A 179 17.45 7.48 14.05
CA PRO A 179 16.46 8.46 14.51
C PRO A 179 16.74 9.87 13.98
N GLU A 180 18.01 10.27 13.93
CA GLU A 180 18.44 11.58 13.45
C GLU A 180 18.22 11.72 11.94
N SER A 181 18.64 10.73 11.13
CA SER A 181 18.45 10.80 9.68
C SER A 181 16.98 10.75 9.28
N ALA A 182 16.16 9.98 10.02
CA ALA A 182 14.73 9.89 9.78
C ALA A 182 14.01 11.21 10.08
N VAL A 183 14.39 11.90 11.16
CA VAL A 183 13.86 13.24 11.47
C VAL A 183 14.26 14.25 10.38
N GLU A 184 15.51 14.24 9.93
CA GLU A 184 15.94 15.13 8.86
C GLU A 184 15.23 14.85 7.52
N LEU A 185 14.99 13.57 7.21
CA LEU A 185 14.16 13.16 6.07
C LEU A 185 12.75 13.77 6.18
N VAL A 186 12.06 13.58 7.31
CA VAL A 186 10.71 14.12 7.52
C VAL A 186 10.67 15.65 7.45
N LYS A 187 11.65 16.34 8.03
CA LYS A 187 11.74 17.80 7.92
C LYS A 187 11.95 18.25 6.48
N ALA A 188 12.73 17.53 5.68
CA ALA A 188 12.90 17.83 4.25
C ALA A 188 11.56 17.71 3.51
N LEU A 189 10.81 16.63 3.75
CA LEU A 189 9.47 16.44 3.19
C LEU A 189 8.52 17.59 3.59
N GLN A 190 8.52 18.01 4.86
CA GLN A 190 7.71 19.14 5.34
C GLN A 190 8.09 20.48 4.68
N ARG A 191 9.33 20.64 4.21
CA ARG A 191 9.77 21.80 3.43
C ARG A 191 9.44 21.69 1.93
N GLY A 192 8.78 20.62 1.51
CA GLY A 192 8.45 20.33 0.11
C GLY A 192 9.64 19.81 -0.71
N GLU A 193 10.73 19.42 -0.06
CA GLU A 193 11.85 18.77 -0.72
C GLU A 193 11.49 17.31 -1.05
N ARG A 194 12.15 16.76 -2.07
CA ARG A 194 11.99 15.35 -2.47
C ARG A 194 13.36 14.66 -2.43
N PRO A 195 13.83 14.25 -1.23
CA PRO A 195 15.10 13.55 -1.10
C PRO A 195 15.09 12.29 -1.97
N ASN A 196 16.24 12.00 -2.61
CA ASN A 196 16.39 10.79 -3.40
C ASN A 196 16.32 9.56 -2.47
N PRO A 197 15.48 8.57 -2.79
CA PRO A 197 15.49 7.29 -2.10
C PRO A 197 16.85 6.60 -2.23
N THR A 198 17.22 5.77 -1.24
CA THR A 198 18.43 4.96 -1.35
C THR A 198 18.27 3.89 -2.43
N ARG A 199 17.04 3.37 -2.59
CA ARG A 199 16.65 2.44 -3.66
C ARG A 199 15.22 2.72 -4.09
N GLY A 200 14.96 2.44 -5.36
CA GLY A 200 13.66 2.66 -6.00
C GLY A 200 13.63 3.93 -6.85
N ALA A 201 12.42 4.39 -7.15
CA ALA A 201 12.17 5.49 -8.06
C ALA A 201 12.35 6.86 -7.40
N PRO A 202 12.54 7.95 -8.17
CA PRO A 202 12.51 9.29 -7.64
C PRO A 202 11.20 9.56 -6.89
N LEU A 203 11.32 10.16 -5.70
CA LEU A 203 10.19 10.36 -4.81
C LEU A 203 9.10 11.22 -5.46
N THR A 204 7.85 10.80 -5.26
CA THR A 204 6.65 11.54 -5.67
C THR A 204 5.64 11.60 -4.53
N ASP A 205 4.53 12.33 -4.71
CA ASP A 205 3.44 12.35 -3.72
C ASP A 205 2.64 11.04 -3.67
N PHE A 206 1.88 10.86 -2.60
CA PHE A 206 1.13 9.62 -2.33
C PHE A 206 0.09 9.29 -3.41
N LYS A 207 -0.53 10.32 -4.01
CA LYS A 207 -1.51 10.13 -5.09
C LYS A 207 -0.82 9.64 -6.36
N GLN A 208 0.31 10.24 -6.72
CA GLN A 208 1.07 9.88 -7.90
C GLN A 208 1.67 8.47 -7.79
N VAL A 209 2.19 8.06 -6.63
CA VAL A 209 2.63 6.65 -6.47
C VAL A 209 1.43 5.69 -6.54
N GLY A 210 0.25 6.09 -6.03
CA GLY A 210 -0.99 5.34 -6.23
C GLY A 210 -1.31 5.13 -7.71
N LEU A 211 -1.09 6.14 -8.56
CA LEU A 211 -1.29 6.04 -10.00
C LEU A 211 -0.28 5.09 -10.66
N GLN A 212 0.98 5.13 -10.22
CA GLN A 212 2.03 4.21 -10.67
C GLN A 212 1.74 2.76 -10.27
N LEU A 213 1.30 2.52 -9.04
CA LEU A 213 0.89 1.20 -8.55
C LEU A 213 -0.37 0.66 -9.26
N ALA A 214 -1.23 1.55 -9.77
CA ALA A 214 -2.32 1.18 -10.68
C ALA A 214 -1.82 0.82 -12.10
N GLY A 215 -0.51 0.94 -12.35
CA GLY A 215 0.16 0.62 -13.61
C GLY A 215 0.10 1.76 -14.63
N PHE A 216 0.15 3.02 -14.19
CA PHE A 216 0.23 4.19 -15.06
C PHE A 216 1.47 5.03 -14.70
N PHE A 217 2.54 4.88 -15.48
CA PHE A 217 3.84 5.49 -15.19
C PHE A 217 4.02 6.86 -15.86
N GLY A 218 3.25 7.17 -16.90
CA GLY A 218 3.25 8.50 -17.51
C GLY A 218 4.57 8.91 -18.17
N GLY A 219 5.28 7.96 -18.81
CA GLY A 219 6.60 8.22 -19.40
C GLY A 219 7.77 8.07 -18.43
N ARG A 220 7.52 7.55 -17.23
CA ARG A 220 8.49 7.27 -16.17
C ARG A 220 8.76 5.77 -15.99
N GLU A 221 8.63 5.00 -17.06
CA GLU A 221 8.82 3.55 -17.01
C GLU A 221 10.25 3.16 -16.65
N SER A 222 11.25 4.01 -16.92
CA SER A 222 12.65 3.82 -16.49
C SER A 222 12.91 4.25 -15.05
N ASP A 223 12.04 5.06 -14.46
CA ASP A 223 12.23 5.59 -13.12
C ASP A 223 12.06 4.51 -12.06
N VAL A 224 11.37 3.41 -12.36
CA VAL A 224 11.21 2.26 -11.45
C VAL A 224 12.46 1.36 -11.37
N ASP A 225 13.45 1.57 -12.24
CA ASP A 225 14.71 0.81 -12.27
C ASP A 225 15.75 1.45 -11.33
N GLY A 226 15.51 1.37 -10.03
CA GLY A 226 16.51 1.69 -9.00
C GLY A 226 17.48 0.52 -8.74
N PRO A 227 18.67 0.77 -8.16
CA PRO A 227 19.58 -0.31 -7.78
C PRO A 227 18.90 -1.27 -6.79
N SER A 228 18.77 -2.54 -7.19
CA SER A 228 18.02 -3.57 -6.44
C SER A 228 18.88 -4.47 -5.56
N ALA A 229 20.20 -4.32 -5.61
CA ALA A 229 21.13 -5.13 -4.82
C ALA A 229 22.18 -4.25 -4.13
N SER A 230 22.56 -4.64 -2.91
CA SER A 230 23.71 -4.07 -2.22
C SER A 230 24.89 -5.04 -2.14
N PRO A 231 26.08 -4.53 -1.79
CA PRO A 231 27.21 -5.38 -1.45
C PRO A 231 26.87 -6.42 -0.38
N GLU A 232 26.01 -6.08 0.58
CA GLU A 232 25.55 -6.98 1.64
C GLU A 232 24.72 -8.13 1.08
N THR A 233 23.79 -7.85 0.14
CA THR A 233 23.00 -8.88 -0.55
C THR A 233 23.88 -9.88 -1.29
N LEU A 234 24.96 -9.40 -1.94
CA LEU A 234 25.83 -10.21 -2.79
C LEU A 234 26.99 -10.88 -2.03
N ARG A 235 27.15 -10.63 -0.74
CA ARG A 235 28.32 -11.07 0.03
C ARG A 235 28.52 -12.58 -0.01
N GLY A 236 27.44 -13.35 0.09
CA GLY A 236 27.49 -14.82 -0.01
C GLY A 236 27.96 -15.31 -1.38
N ALA A 237 27.50 -14.67 -2.46
CA ALA A 237 27.89 -15.01 -3.82
C ALA A 237 29.38 -14.70 -4.08
N TRP A 238 29.87 -13.57 -3.59
CA TRP A 238 31.29 -13.22 -3.69
C TRP A 238 32.18 -14.18 -2.91
N LEU A 239 31.80 -14.53 -1.68
CA LEU A 239 32.52 -15.53 -0.89
C LEU A 239 32.57 -16.89 -1.59
N ALA A 240 31.45 -17.33 -2.17
CA ALA A 240 31.41 -18.57 -2.94
C ALA A 240 32.37 -18.52 -4.15
N GLN A 241 32.39 -17.39 -4.88
CA GLN A 241 33.30 -17.19 -6.00
C GLN A 241 34.78 -17.19 -5.57
N GLU A 242 35.11 -16.47 -4.50
CA GLU A 242 36.47 -16.40 -3.93
C GLU A 242 36.98 -17.77 -3.49
N GLN A 243 36.09 -18.60 -2.94
CA GLN A 243 36.42 -19.94 -2.43
C GLN A 243 36.27 -21.06 -3.47
N GLY A 244 35.81 -20.73 -4.69
CA GLY A 244 35.51 -21.72 -5.72
C GLY A 244 34.39 -22.68 -5.33
N TRP A 245 33.46 -22.26 -4.48
CA TRP A 245 32.30 -23.05 -4.09
C TRP A 245 31.28 -23.10 -5.22
N THR A 246 30.78 -24.30 -5.51
CA THR A 246 29.69 -24.53 -6.44
C THR A 246 28.58 -25.29 -5.75
N ALA A 247 27.33 -24.90 -5.99
CA ALA A 247 26.20 -25.70 -5.53
C ALA A 247 26.23 -27.10 -6.18
N PRO A 248 25.85 -28.17 -5.46
CA PRO A 248 25.62 -29.47 -6.08
C PRO A 248 24.59 -29.36 -7.21
N ALA A 249 24.68 -30.22 -8.22
CA ALA A 249 23.67 -30.28 -9.26
C ALA A 249 22.31 -30.67 -8.63
N MET A 250 21.26 -29.89 -8.93
CA MET A 250 19.90 -30.30 -8.62
C MET A 250 19.55 -31.51 -9.52
N PRO A 251 19.06 -32.64 -8.97
CA PRO A 251 18.64 -33.77 -9.78
C PRO A 251 17.46 -33.38 -10.68
N ASP A 252 17.51 -33.75 -11.95
CA ASP A 252 16.41 -33.52 -12.90
C ASP A 252 15.13 -34.31 -12.52
N ASP A 253 15.29 -35.37 -11.74
CA ASP A 253 14.26 -36.33 -11.36
C ASP A 253 13.93 -36.29 -9.85
N ALA A 254 14.19 -35.17 -9.18
CA ALA A 254 13.86 -35.02 -7.76
C ALA A 254 12.38 -35.37 -7.52
N PRO A 255 12.07 -36.46 -6.78
CA PRO A 255 10.70 -36.93 -6.64
C PRO A 255 9.89 -35.87 -5.89
N LEU A 256 8.94 -35.26 -6.58
CA LEU A 256 7.96 -34.39 -5.94
C LEU A 256 7.04 -35.27 -5.07
N PRO A 257 6.63 -34.79 -3.89
CA PRO A 257 5.61 -35.49 -3.11
C PRO A 257 4.31 -35.57 -3.92
N ASP A 258 3.58 -36.68 -3.78
CA ASP A 258 2.27 -36.85 -4.42
C ASP A 258 1.35 -35.69 -4.02
N VAL A 259 0.89 -34.93 -5.01
CA VAL A 259 -0.11 -33.89 -4.79
C VAL A 259 -1.46 -34.60 -4.73
N PRO A 260 -2.19 -34.55 -3.59
CA PRO A 260 -3.52 -35.14 -3.52
C PRO A 260 -4.42 -34.52 -4.59
N GLU A 261 -5.24 -35.34 -5.24
CA GLU A 261 -6.22 -34.85 -6.21
C GLU A 261 -7.08 -33.76 -5.57
N LYS A 262 -7.26 -32.64 -6.28
CA LYS A 262 -8.17 -31.56 -5.86
C LYS A 262 -9.56 -32.17 -5.69
N LYS A 263 -10.03 -32.28 -4.45
CA LYS A 263 -11.42 -32.61 -4.12
C LYS A 263 -12.37 -31.49 -4.51
#